data_AF-A0A383V6S1-F1
#
_entry.id   AF-A0A383V6S1-F1
#
_cell.length_a   1.000
_cell.length_b   1.000
_cell.length_c   1.000
_cell.angle_alpha   90.00
_cell.angle_beta   90.00
_cell.angle_gamma   90.00
#
_symmetry.space_group_name_H-M   'P 1'
#
loop_
_entity.id
_entity.type
_entity.pdbx_description
1 polymer ?
#
loop_
_entity_poly.entity_id
_entity_poly.type
_entity_poly.pdbx_seq_one_letter_code
_entity_poly.pdbx_strand_id
1 'polypeptide(L)'
;MTAPSKDDGNGLANYWFLYPGIKLLNGPGVCGDPFLFSFNETFYSGTAGASQATYTPGQAINVQWWIQENHGGRIGVKLCPRRHSLDQACFDQDQLQRADGLGPFVYIMNGTSKSTLGTMSADFRLPAGVACAGGCVLQWEYLTMNSCYEACDTAACGVYADRHNPGGTPALAAAS
;
A
#
# COMPACT_ATOMS: atom_id res chain seq x y z
N MET A 1 -18.28 12.45 -24.33
CA MET A 1 -16.82 12.38 -24.47
C MET A 1 -16.33 11.50 -23.34
N THR A 2 -16.05 10.24 -23.64
CA THR A 2 -15.57 9.21 -22.72
C THR A 2 -14.08 9.41 -22.49
N ALA A 3 -13.66 9.50 -21.22
CA ALA A 3 -12.24 9.50 -20.88
C ALA A 3 -11.59 8.21 -21.42
N PRO A 4 -10.41 8.28 -22.06
CA PRO A 4 -9.71 7.09 -22.50
C PRO A 4 -9.34 6.24 -21.28
N SER A 5 -9.75 4.97 -21.28
CA SER A 5 -9.30 3.98 -20.30
C SER A 5 -7.79 3.78 -20.47
N LYS A 6 -6.99 4.27 -19.53
CA LYS A 6 -5.54 4.03 -19.52
C LYS A 6 -5.00 3.85 -18.11
N ASP A 7 -5.66 2.98 -17.37
CA ASP A 7 -5.09 2.21 -16.27
C ASP A 7 -6.11 1.11 -15.96
N ASP A 8 -5.72 -0.18 -15.97
CA ASP A 8 -6.61 -1.24 -15.45
C ASP A 8 -6.58 -1.30 -13.92
N GLY A 9 -5.87 -0.35 -13.28
CA GLY A 9 -5.68 -0.24 -11.84
C GLY A 9 -4.56 -1.13 -11.32
N ASN A 10 -3.86 -1.87 -12.20
CA ASN A 10 -2.77 -2.77 -11.86
C ASN A 10 -1.43 -2.23 -12.39
N GLY A 11 -0.35 -2.41 -11.64
CA GLY A 11 1.00 -1.99 -12.08
C GLY A 11 1.38 -0.55 -11.72
N LEU A 12 0.62 0.08 -10.82
CA LEU A 12 1.01 1.28 -10.05
C LEU A 12 2.17 0.95 -9.11
N ALA A 13 3.33 0.69 -9.70
CA ALA A 13 4.48 0.11 -9.03
C ALA A 13 5.70 1.01 -9.11
N ASN A 14 6.49 0.92 -8.06
CA ASN A 14 7.70 1.69 -7.89
C ASN A 14 8.90 0.87 -8.38
N TYR A 15 9.29 1.03 -9.65
CA TYR A 15 10.32 0.18 -10.28
C TYR A 15 11.78 0.54 -9.93
N TRP A 16 12.06 0.98 -8.69
CA TRP A 16 13.40 1.45 -8.29
C TRP A 16 14.50 0.40 -8.54
N PHE A 17 14.14 -0.88 -8.53
CA PHE A 17 15.01 -2.02 -8.78
C PHE A 17 15.43 -2.19 -10.25
N LEU A 18 14.73 -1.58 -11.22
CA LEU A 18 15.08 -1.68 -12.64
C LEU A 18 16.23 -0.75 -13.05
N TYR A 19 16.55 0.26 -12.25
CA TYR A 19 17.53 1.29 -12.61
C TYR A 19 18.49 1.66 -11.46
N PRO A 20 19.42 0.77 -11.09
CA PRO A 20 20.44 1.07 -10.08
C PRO A 20 21.28 2.28 -10.49
N GLY A 21 21.29 3.33 -9.66
CA GLY A 21 22.09 4.55 -9.87
C GLY A 21 21.34 5.80 -10.31
N ILE A 22 20.03 5.72 -10.58
CA ILE A 22 19.19 6.92 -10.78
C ILE A 22 18.87 7.52 -9.42
N LYS A 23 19.32 8.77 -9.17
CA LYS A 23 18.81 9.57 -8.04
C LYS A 23 17.37 9.94 -8.33
N LEU A 24 16.46 9.44 -7.50
CA LEU A 24 15.04 9.77 -7.58
C LEU A 24 14.91 11.28 -7.36
N LEU A 25 14.35 12.00 -8.33
CA LEU A 25 14.17 13.45 -8.22
C LEU A 25 13.14 13.78 -7.13
N ASN A 26 12.14 12.91 -6.97
CA ASN A 26 11.21 12.81 -5.86
C ASN A 26 10.87 11.31 -5.71
N GLY A 27 10.62 10.82 -4.51
CA GLY A 27 10.19 9.42 -4.31
C GLY A 27 8.89 9.07 -5.06
N PRO A 28 8.39 7.85 -4.93
CA PRO A 28 7.11 7.50 -5.53
C PRO A 28 5.97 8.39 -5.04
N GLY A 29 5.02 8.69 -5.94
CA GLY A 29 3.83 9.45 -5.56
C GLY A 29 2.98 8.68 -4.55
N VAL A 30 2.30 9.40 -3.64
CA VAL A 30 1.45 8.80 -2.59
C VAL A 30 0.26 8.01 -3.15
N CYS A 31 -0.04 8.16 -4.44
CA CYS A 31 -1.11 7.45 -5.15
C CYS A 31 -0.59 6.48 -6.22
N GLY A 32 0.70 6.11 -6.18
CA GLY A 32 1.30 5.17 -7.13
C GLY A 32 1.86 5.79 -8.41
N ASP A 33 2.02 7.13 -8.44
CA ASP A 33 2.60 7.84 -9.58
C ASP A 33 4.04 7.36 -9.86
N PRO A 34 4.36 7.01 -11.13
CA PRO A 34 5.69 6.54 -11.49
C PRO A 34 6.70 7.68 -11.33
N PHE A 35 7.76 7.44 -10.56
CA PHE A 35 8.82 8.44 -10.32
C PHE A 35 9.99 8.36 -11.32
N LEU A 36 10.01 7.34 -12.19
CA LEU A 36 11.16 7.03 -13.06
C LEU A 36 11.16 7.75 -14.40
N PHE A 37 10.06 8.39 -14.76
CA PHE A 37 9.94 9.09 -16.03
C PHE A 37 9.21 10.41 -15.80
N SER A 38 9.62 11.46 -16.51
CA SER A 38 8.96 12.76 -16.53
C SER A 38 7.62 12.72 -17.29
N PHE A 39 6.83 11.66 -17.10
CA PHE A 39 5.47 11.63 -17.62
C PHE A 39 4.64 12.58 -16.76
N ASN A 40 3.89 13.45 -17.43
CA ASN A 40 2.93 14.36 -16.81
C ASN A 40 1.65 13.60 -16.36
N GLU A 41 1.74 12.28 -16.20
CA GLU A 41 0.65 11.42 -15.76
C GLU A 41 0.69 11.44 -14.23
N THR A 42 -0.20 12.24 -13.66
CA THR A 42 -0.44 12.29 -12.22
C THR A 42 -1.78 11.61 -11.97
N PHE A 43 -1.76 10.46 -11.29
CA PHE A 43 -2.93 9.83 -10.70
C PHE A 43 -3.52 10.68 -9.57
N TYR A 44 -2.75 11.68 -9.11
CA TYR A 44 -3.20 12.70 -8.17
C TYR A 44 -2.93 14.12 -8.68
N SER A 45 -3.99 14.84 -9.03
CA SER A 45 -3.94 16.24 -9.51
C SER A 45 -3.86 17.30 -8.41
N GLY A 46 -3.40 16.92 -7.20
CA GLY A 46 -3.28 17.84 -6.07
C GLY A 46 -4.53 17.94 -5.18
N THR A 47 -5.65 17.30 -5.56
CA THR A 47 -6.84 17.13 -4.72
C THR A 47 -7.54 15.82 -5.04
N ALA A 48 -7.88 15.03 -4.02
CA ALA A 48 -8.61 13.78 -4.19
C ALA A 48 -10.06 14.06 -4.59
N GLY A 49 -10.65 13.13 -5.36
CA GLY A 49 -12.01 13.23 -5.87
C GLY A 49 -13.09 13.14 -4.79
N ALA A 50 -14.35 12.99 -5.24
CA ALA A 50 -15.49 12.83 -4.35
C ALA A 50 -15.36 11.55 -3.49
N SER A 51 -15.88 11.62 -2.27
CA SER A 51 -15.92 10.48 -1.34
C SER A 51 -16.65 9.30 -1.97
N GLN A 52 -16.00 8.15 -2.02
CA GLN A 52 -16.58 6.90 -2.54
C GLN A 52 -17.39 6.13 -1.47
N ALA A 53 -17.14 6.42 -0.19
CA ALA A 53 -17.83 5.83 0.95
C ALA A 53 -17.82 6.78 2.15
N THR A 54 -18.69 6.53 3.13
CA THR A 54 -18.72 7.24 4.41
C THR A 54 -18.71 6.22 5.54
N TYR A 55 -17.90 6.49 6.55
CA TYR A 55 -17.69 5.61 7.70
C TYR A 55 -17.75 6.39 9.00
N THR A 56 -17.93 5.68 10.11
CA THR A 56 -17.88 6.24 11.46
C THR A 56 -16.47 6.09 12.05
N PRO A 57 -15.96 7.04 12.85
CA PRO A 57 -14.69 6.85 13.55
C PRO A 57 -14.67 5.54 14.35
N GLY A 58 -13.56 4.80 14.30
CA GLY A 58 -13.43 3.50 14.98
C GLY A 58 -14.07 2.31 14.25
N GLN A 59 -14.81 2.54 13.16
CA GLN A 59 -15.45 1.48 12.40
C GLN A 59 -14.42 0.52 11.79
N ALA A 60 -14.70 -0.78 11.89
CA ALA A 60 -14.02 -1.79 11.08
C ALA A 60 -14.58 -1.76 9.65
N ILE A 61 -13.69 -1.61 8.67
CA ILE A 61 -14.02 -1.56 7.24
C ILE A 61 -13.37 -2.73 6.51
N ASN A 62 -14.11 -3.37 5.61
CA ASN A 62 -13.56 -4.39 4.73
C ASN A 62 -12.90 -3.70 3.53
N VAL A 63 -11.57 -3.81 3.43
CA VAL A 63 -10.82 -3.27 2.30
C VAL A 63 -10.53 -4.43 1.36
N GLN A 64 -10.89 -4.27 0.08
CA GLN A 64 -10.68 -5.27 -0.96
C GLN A 64 -9.65 -4.76 -1.96
N TRP A 65 -8.81 -5.67 -2.46
CA TRP A 65 -7.85 -5.39 -3.52
C TRP A 65 -7.74 -6.60 -4.44
N TRP A 66 -7.29 -6.36 -5.67
CA TRP A 66 -7.08 -7.40 -6.66
C TRP A 66 -5.58 -7.66 -6.84
N ILE A 67 -5.16 -8.93 -6.69
CA ILE A 67 -3.78 -9.33 -6.98
C ILE A 67 -3.76 -10.08 -8.31
N GLN A 68 -3.22 -9.43 -9.34
CA GLN A 68 -2.98 -10.07 -10.63
C GLN A 68 -1.71 -10.93 -10.62
N GLU A 69 -0.66 -10.47 -9.94
CA GLU A 69 0.61 -11.18 -9.80
C GLU A 69 1.08 -11.17 -8.33
N ASN A 70 1.42 -12.35 -7.81
CA ASN A 70 1.81 -12.51 -6.42
C ASN A 70 3.34 -12.46 -6.27
N HIS A 71 3.85 -11.28 -5.91
CA HIS A 71 5.26 -11.07 -5.57
C HIS A 71 5.61 -11.32 -4.09
N GLY A 72 4.67 -11.88 -3.32
CA GLY A 72 4.73 -12.00 -1.86
C GLY A 72 4.92 -10.64 -1.18
N GLY A 73 5.10 -10.64 0.15
CA GLY A 73 5.37 -9.42 0.91
C GLY A 73 4.23 -9.07 1.85
N ARG A 74 3.95 -7.78 2.01
CA ARG A 74 2.90 -7.32 2.91
C ARG A 74 2.05 -6.20 2.32
N ILE A 75 0.80 -6.15 2.76
CA ILE A 75 -0.16 -5.12 2.42
C ILE A 75 -0.53 -4.35 3.67
N GLY A 76 -0.49 -3.02 3.58
CA GLY A 76 -0.95 -2.10 4.61
C GLY A 76 -1.95 -1.10 4.07
N VAL A 77 -2.74 -0.53 4.97
CA VAL A 77 -3.66 0.58 4.66
C VAL A 77 -3.38 1.73 5.61
N LYS A 78 -3.23 2.93 5.07
CA LYS A 78 -3.04 4.17 5.81
C LYS A 78 -4.17 5.14 5.53
N LEU A 79 -4.38 6.11 6.41
CA LEU A 79 -5.36 7.17 6.25
C LEU A 79 -4.67 8.53 6.28
N CYS A 80 -5.13 9.47 5.45
CA CYS A 80 -4.79 10.88 5.58
C CYS A 80 -6.09 11.65 5.77
N PRO A 81 -6.27 12.40 6.89
CA PRO A 81 -7.53 13.05 7.23
C PRO A 81 -7.80 14.36 6.46
N ARG A 82 -7.22 14.47 5.26
CA ARG A 82 -7.40 15.59 4.33
C ARG A 82 -7.35 15.07 2.90
N ARG A 83 -7.94 15.84 1.99
CA ARG A 83 -8.02 15.50 0.56
C ARG A 83 -7.09 16.30 -0.35
N HIS A 84 -6.31 17.23 0.19
CA HIS A 84 -5.47 18.15 -0.58
C HIS A 84 -4.05 18.18 -0.01
N SER A 85 -3.10 18.55 -0.87
CA SER A 85 -1.67 18.61 -0.54
C SER A 85 -1.16 17.33 0.14
N LEU A 86 -1.67 16.16 -0.29
CA LEU A 86 -1.29 14.85 0.24
C LEU A 86 0.23 14.64 0.17
N ASP A 87 0.78 14.11 1.25
CA ASP A 87 2.18 13.74 1.39
C ASP A 87 2.28 12.46 2.22
N GLN A 88 3.42 11.77 2.12
CA GLN A 88 3.61 10.50 2.82
C GLN A 88 3.57 10.68 4.35
N ALA A 89 4.05 11.83 4.83
CA ALA A 89 4.02 12.17 6.25
C ALA A 89 2.60 12.17 6.84
N CYS A 90 1.59 12.64 6.07
CA CYS A 90 0.20 12.58 6.49
C CYS A 90 -0.29 11.13 6.67
N PHE A 91 0.00 10.27 5.69
CA PHE A 91 -0.43 8.87 5.73
C PHE A 91 0.27 8.08 6.84
N ASP A 92 1.56 8.35 7.07
CA ASP A 92 2.34 7.64 8.08
C ASP A 92 1.89 7.95 9.52
N GLN A 93 1.09 9.01 9.75
CA GLN A 93 0.48 9.27 11.07
C GLN A 93 -0.62 8.26 11.42
N ASP A 94 -1.35 7.75 10.42
CA ASP A 94 -2.55 6.94 10.64
C ASP A 94 -2.45 5.59 9.89
N GLN A 95 -1.45 4.78 10.25
CA GLN A 95 -1.38 3.37 9.85
C GLN A 95 -2.52 2.58 10.50
N LEU A 96 -3.42 2.04 9.68
CA LEU A 96 -4.58 1.30 10.17
C LEU A 96 -4.14 -0.07 10.71
N GLN A 97 -4.81 -0.49 11.78
CA GLN A 97 -4.65 -1.82 12.39
C GLN A 97 -5.70 -2.78 11.83
N ARG A 98 -5.33 -4.04 11.61
CA ARG A 98 -6.29 -5.07 11.25
C ARG A 98 -7.28 -5.30 12.39
N ALA A 99 -8.53 -5.56 12.03
CA ALA A 99 -9.61 -5.71 12.99
C ALA A 99 -9.50 -7.00 13.83
N ASP A 100 -8.73 -7.98 13.34
CA ASP A 100 -8.40 -9.25 14.01
C ASP A 100 -7.28 -9.15 15.07
N GLY A 101 -6.62 -7.99 15.18
CA GLY A 101 -5.57 -7.75 16.16
C GLY A 101 -4.20 -8.29 15.77
N LEU A 102 -4.00 -8.77 14.53
CA LEU A 102 -2.71 -9.28 14.04
C LEU A 102 -1.78 -8.18 13.51
N GLY A 103 -1.94 -6.96 14.02
CA GLY A 103 -1.14 -5.80 13.64
C GLY A 103 -1.61 -5.09 12.35
N PRO A 104 -0.76 -4.25 11.75
CA PRO A 104 -1.17 -3.36 10.65
C PRO A 104 -1.12 -3.99 9.26
N PHE A 105 -0.59 -5.21 9.12
CA PHE A 105 -0.23 -5.77 7.83
C PHE A 105 -0.86 -7.13 7.54
N VAL A 106 -1.25 -7.33 6.30
CA VAL A 106 -1.61 -8.64 5.73
C VAL A 106 -0.40 -9.18 4.99
N TYR A 107 0.05 -10.38 5.34
CA TYR A 107 1.25 -10.99 4.77
C TYR A 107 0.88 -11.97 3.65
N ILE A 108 1.54 -11.82 2.51
CA ILE A 108 1.36 -12.65 1.32
C ILE A 108 2.62 -13.48 1.11
N MET A 109 2.45 -14.80 1.02
CA MET A 109 3.56 -15.71 0.72
C MET A 109 3.81 -15.77 -0.79
N ASN A 110 5.07 -15.69 -1.19
CA ASN A 110 5.50 -15.82 -2.58
C ASN A 110 5.32 -17.27 -3.06
N GLY A 111 4.85 -17.45 -4.30
CA GLY A 111 4.88 -18.74 -5.00
C GLY A 111 3.88 -19.80 -4.55
N THR A 112 3.05 -19.54 -3.53
CA THR A 112 2.04 -20.50 -3.07
C THR A 112 0.69 -20.26 -3.75
N SER A 113 0.57 -20.84 -4.95
CA SER A 113 -0.66 -21.21 -5.66
C SER A 113 -1.49 -20.07 -6.30
N LYS A 114 -2.11 -20.37 -7.45
CA LYS A 114 -3.13 -19.55 -8.13
C LYS A 114 -4.25 -19.05 -7.20
N SER A 115 -4.43 -19.66 -6.01
CA SER A 115 -5.37 -19.23 -4.97
C SER A 115 -5.03 -17.90 -4.29
N THR A 116 -3.83 -17.35 -4.47
CA THR A 116 -3.48 -15.98 -4.03
C THR A 116 -3.63 -14.94 -5.14
N LEU A 117 -4.13 -15.34 -6.31
CA LEU A 117 -4.50 -14.42 -7.38
C LEU A 117 -6.01 -14.15 -7.31
N GLY A 118 -6.39 -12.90 -7.57
CA GLY A 118 -7.78 -12.44 -7.56
C GLY A 118 -8.12 -11.51 -6.39
N THR A 119 -9.41 -11.43 -6.05
CA THR A 119 -9.90 -10.54 -4.99
C THR A 119 -9.48 -11.07 -3.63
N MET A 120 -8.71 -10.25 -2.92
CA MET A 120 -8.37 -10.43 -1.53
C MET A 120 -9.05 -9.34 -0.69
N SER A 121 -9.23 -9.61 0.59
CA SER A 121 -9.75 -8.61 1.51
C SER A 121 -9.25 -8.82 2.92
N ALA A 122 -9.23 -7.74 3.70
CA ALA A 122 -9.07 -7.79 5.14
C ALA A 122 -9.84 -6.64 5.80
N ASP A 123 -10.20 -6.85 7.05
CA ASP A 123 -10.86 -5.82 7.84
C ASP A 123 -9.82 -4.97 8.56
N PHE A 124 -9.92 -3.65 8.41
CA PHE A 124 -9.08 -2.65 9.07
C PHE A 124 -9.94 -1.73 9.93
N ARG A 125 -9.40 -1.27 11.07
CA ARG A 125 -10.09 -0.32 11.95
C ARG A 125 -9.67 1.10 11.61
N LEU A 126 -10.65 1.95 11.33
CA LEU A 126 -10.44 3.39 11.24
C LEU A 126 -10.06 3.97 12.61
N PRO A 127 -9.27 5.05 12.69
CA PRO A 127 -8.91 5.64 13.97
C PRO A 127 -10.15 6.21 14.67
N ALA A 128 -10.33 5.90 15.96
CA ALA A 128 -11.53 6.32 16.72
C ALA A 128 -11.63 7.83 16.93
N GLY A 129 -10.50 8.55 16.90
CA GLY A 129 -10.44 10.00 17.11
C GLY A 129 -10.33 10.82 15.82
N VAL A 130 -10.36 10.19 14.64
CA VAL A 130 -10.16 10.88 13.37
C VAL A 130 -11.49 11.08 12.65
N ALA A 131 -11.79 12.35 12.36
CA ALA A 131 -12.91 12.76 11.53
C ALA A 131 -12.42 13.74 10.45
N CYS A 132 -12.93 13.59 9.24
CA CYS A 132 -12.52 14.38 8.08
C CYS A 132 -13.74 14.88 7.31
N ALA A 133 -14.39 15.92 7.85
CA ALA A 133 -15.57 16.52 7.22
C ALA A 133 -15.32 16.99 5.78
N GLY A 134 -14.07 17.36 5.46
CA GLY A 134 -13.63 17.74 4.11
C GLY A 134 -13.25 16.57 3.20
N GLY A 135 -13.33 15.33 3.67
CA GLY A 135 -12.90 14.11 2.99
C GLY A 135 -11.56 13.57 3.49
N CYS A 136 -11.46 12.25 3.58
CA CYS A 136 -10.24 11.49 3.85
C CYS A 136 -9.76 10.79 2.58
N VAL A 137 -8.49 10.41 2.57
CA VAL A 137 -7.91 9.51 1.57
C VAL A 137 -7.35 8.27 2.27
N LEU A 138 -7.64 7.09 1.72
CA LEU A 138 -6.97 5.85 2.10
C LEU A 138 -5.84 5.58 1.11
N GLN A 139 -4.67 5.22 1.62
CA GLN A 139 -3.54 4.74 0.83
C GLN A 139 -3.40 3.24 1.05
N TRP A 140 -3.49 2.48 -0.04
CA TRP A 140 -3.14 1.05 -0.07
C TRP A 140 -1.67 0.93 -0.46
N GLU A 141 -0.90 0.20 0.34
CA GLU A 141 0.53 -0.01 0.13
C GLU A 141 0.80 -1.52 0.03
N TYR A 142 1.38 -1.95 -1.09
CA TYR A 142 1.91 -3.31 -1.26
C TYR A 142 3.43 -3.25 -1.36
N LEU A 143 4.11 -3.68 -0.31
CA LEU A 143 5.55 -3.88 -0.33
C LEU A 143 5.86 -5.33 -0.64
N THR A 144 6.44 -5.57 -1.81
CA THR A 144 6.73 -6.92 -2.31
C THR A 144 7.99 -7.51 -1.68
N MET A 145 8.08 -8.84 -1.60
CA MET A 145 9.25 -9.51 -0.99
C MET A 145 10.18 -10.23 -1.96
N ASN A 146 9.97 -10.10 -3.27
CA ASN A 146 10.75 -10.82 -4.29
C ASN A 146 12.20 -10.33 -4.41
N SER A 147 12.54 -9.15 -3.86
CA SER A 147 13.90 -8.57 -3.88
C SER A 147 14.50 -8.35 -2.48
N CYS A 148 13.68 -8.02 -1.48
CA CYS A 148 14.10 -7.87 -0.09
C CYS A 148 13.03 -8.45 0.85
N TYR A 149 13.38 -8.81 2.08
CA TYR A 149 12.39 -9.21 3.10
C TYR A 149 12.60 -8.44 4.40
N GLU A 150 11.52 -8.12 5.08
CA GLU A 150 11.53 -7.47 6.38
C GLU A 150 11.24 -8.47 7.51
N ALA A 151 11.84 -8.25 8.67
CA ALA A 151 11.56 -9.06 9.85
C ALA A 151 10.14 -8.75 10.36
N CYS A 152 9.47 -9.78 10.88
CA CYS A 152 8.16 -9.63 11.52
C CYS A 152 8.03 -10.65 12.66
N ASP A 153 7.15 -10.34 13.60
CA ASP A 153 6.80 -11.24 14.69
C ASP A 153 6.06 -12.47 14.13
N THR A 154 6.54 -13.67 14.44
CA THR A 154 5.94 -14.94 14.02
C THR A 154 4.46 -15.04 14.42
N ALA A 155 4.03 -14.43 15.52
CA ALA A 155 2.62 -14.38 15.92
C ALA A 155 1.76 -13.57 14.94
N ALA A 156 2.32 -12.54 14.31
CA ALA A 156 1.60 -11.66 13.39
C ALA A 156 1.65 -12.14 11.93
N CYS A 157 2.81 -12.67 11.50
CA CYS A 157 3.08 -13.00 10.10
C CYS A 157 3.24 -14.51 9.83
N GLY A 158 3.21 -15.35 10.86
CA GLY A 158 3.25 -16.81 10.74
C GLY A 158 4.48 -17.29 9.96
N VAL A 159 4.25 -18.18 9.00
CA VAL A 159 5.30 -18.75 8.12
C VAL A 159 6.08 -17.71 7.30
N TYR A 160 5.60 -16.47 7.22
CA TYR A 160 6.37 -15.37 6.63
C TYR A 160 7.64 -15.09 7.43
N ALA A 161 7.59 -15.18 8.77
CA ALA A 161 8.74 -14.94 9.65
C ALA A 161 9.90 -15.89 9.35
N ASP A 162 9.59 -17.12 8.95
CA ASP A 162 10.57 -18.19 8.78
C ASP A 162 11.24 -18.19 7.40
N ARG A 163 10.64 -17.52 6.40
CA ARG A 163 11.11 -17.59 5.01
C ARG A 163 12.08 -16.47 4.68
N HIS A 164 13.36 -16.84 4.67
CA HIS A 164 14.37 -16.16 3.89
C HIS A 164 14.01 -16.31 2.40
N ASN A 165 13.70 -15.23 1.70
CA ASN A 165 13.47 -15.29 0.25
C ASN A 165 14.76 -15.80 -0.42
N PRO A 166 14.77 -16.98 -1.09
CA PRO A 166 15.97 -17.47 -1.77
C PRO A 166 16.28 -16.56 -2.97
N GLY A 167 17.12 -15.55 -2.72
CA GLY A 167 17.48 -14.48 -3.67
C GLY A 167 17.25 -13.06 -3.15
N GLY A 168 16.52 -12.89 -2.04
CA GLY A 168 16.30 -11.59 -1.41
C GLY A 168 17.31 -11.29 -0.32
N THR A 169 17.70 -10.02 -0.20
CA THR A 169 18.51 -9.55 0.94
C THR A 169 17.61 -9.07 2.09
N PRO A 170 18.04 -9.15 3.36
CA PRO A 170 17.33 -8.47 4.44
C PRO A 170 17.15 -6.99 4.07
N ALA A 171 15.96 -6.44 4.26
CA ALA A 171 15.78 -4.99 4.18
C ALA A 171 16.73 -4.33 5.18
N LEU A 172 17.51 -3.35 4.74
CA LEU A 172 18.29 -2.50 5.64
C LEU A 172 17.32 -1.93 6.67
N ALA A 173 17.58 -2.17 7.95
CA ALA A 173 16.79 -1.60 9.04
C ALA A 173 16.66 -0.09 8.78
N ALA A 174 15.42 0.40 8.70
CA ALA A 174 15.17 1.83 8.60
C ALA A 174 15.88 2.49 9.79
N ALA A 175 16.85 3.36 9.50
CA ALA A 175 17.49 4.15 10.55
C ALA A 175 16.39 4.98 11.21
N SER A 176 16.20 4.72 12.51
CA SER A 176 15.33 5.45 13.43
C SER A 176 15.62 6.93 13.45
#